data_AF-A0A6L5YHG4-F1
#
_entry.id   AF-A0A6L5YHG4-F1
#
_cell.length_a   1.000
_cell.length_b   1.000
_cell.length_c   1.000
_cell.angle_alpha   90.00
_cell.angle_beta   90.00
_cell.angle_gamma   90.00
#
_symmetry.space_group_name_H-M   'P 1'
#
loop_
_entity.id
_entity.type
_entity.pdbx_description
1 polymer ?
#
loop_
_entity_poly.entity_id
_entity_poly.type
_entity_poly.pdbx_seq_one_letter_code
_entity_poly.pdbx_strand_id
1 'polypeptide(L)'
;MTRKKEKQKRMLTMRSSVKTLAIKCYEEQMPDGWEAVKERIKKYPKDSLQILGICHYKDPATDDIWEPSMEKPHYHIIVRVSAQPFQKSEAVHISTILNALGIVFRKDVDDLLWTEDGIDTCKDFAGYATYLTHETEQAVLDGKTRYELEEFVSNLTIDEIKQVRDGYTRLSDTNGKVCVSAMAKLDEEAYKLGQDLGDFDKWYGELPFIVRCNTKMSTVAKSYYRGVEDRVKRGNREVTRICIFIQGKPNIGKTYAAKKALAGKYVLEIAGGGTGKFDTLTPAHEAIILDDTTCGNLLNLTDNYFCQTYKRNNNNPYWCGEWFVVTSNLTFEEFLRTCNISQEHFDAMRSRFFICHVENHDGKNYLICDSSCKRGSVEERQYRKEKYMQFRDIYNETLQSYKPVTGEVDFDDLNDYDFMKPKDAPKKTAKEIKAEKLAKLKDQAEETYFEQFPTIEKISGSNDEREILETFFRVYPEYDGLFTEEEKEAMKTYHCFT
;
A
#
# COMPACT_ATOMS: atom_id res chain seq x y z
N MET A 1 -20.60 35.72 39.63
CA MET A 1 -20.10 36.35 38.39
C MET A 1 -18.65 36.75 38.60
N THR A 2 -17.70 35.92 38.15
CA THR A 2 -16.27 36.21 38.26
C THR A 2 -15.84 37.05 37.06
N ARG A 3 -15.49 38.33 37.31
CA ARG A 3 -14.88 39.20 36.31
C ARG A 3 -13.60 38.52 35.78
N LYS A 4 -13.55 38.23 34.47
CA LYS A 4 -12.32 37.82 33.79
C LYS A 4 -11.26 38.91 34.05
N LYS A 5 -10.13 38.53 34.63
CA LYS A 5 -8.94 39.39 34.68
C LYS A 5 -8.54 39.73 33.24
N GLU A 6 -8.62 41.00 32.87
CA GLU A 6 -8.02 41.49 31.63
C GLU A 6 -6.53 41.16 31.66
N LYS A 7 -6.10 40.36 30.68
CA LYS A 7 -4.70 40.01 30.51
C LYS A 7 -3.98 41.27 30.05
N GLN A 8 -3.07 41.81 30.86
CA GLN A 8 -2.18 42.91 30.43
C GLN A 8 -1.54 42.56 29.09
N LYS A 9 -1.77 43.41 28.08
CA LYS A 9 -1.21 43.29 26.74
C LYS A 9 0.31 43.34 26.86
N ARG A 10 1.01 42.33 26.33
CA ARG A 10 2.48 42.29 26.38
C ARG A 10 2.99 43.33 25.39
N MET A 11 3.57 44.41 25.89
CA MET A 11 4.12 45.48 25.06
C MET A 11 5.24 44.94 24.16
N LEU A 12 5.09 45.14 22.85
CA LEU A 12 6.09 44.73 21.87
C LEU A 12 7.20 45.79 21.80
N THR A 13 8.42 45.35 21.51
CA THR A 13 9.57 46.24 21.33
C THR A 13 10.18 45.95 19.95
N MET A 14 11.03 46.85 19.45
CA MET A 14 11.76 46.63 18.19
C MET A 14 12.54 45.29 18.16
N ARG A 15 12.97 44.79 19.32
CA ARG A 15 13.69 43.52 19.46
C ARG A 15 12.77 42.30 19.58
N SER A 16 11.47 42.47 19.71
CA SER A 16 10.53 41.35 19.78
C SER A 16 10.53 40.59 18.46
N SER A 17 10.56 39.25 18.52
CA SER A 17 10.42 38.38 17.36
C SER A 17 8.98 37.93 17.22
N VAL A 18 8.42 38.05 16.01
CA VAL A 18 7.02 37.78 15.70
C VAL A 18 6.89 36.90 14.46
N LYS A 19 5.79 36.13 14.40
CA LYS A 19 5.38 35.39 13.18
C LYS A 19 4.31 36.12 12.40
N THR A 20 3.55 36.94 13.09
CA THR A 20 2.48 37.79 12.56
C THR A 20 2.56 39.15 13.22
N LEU A 21 2.38 40.20 12.43
CA LEU A 21 2.46 41.59 12.89
C LEU A 21 1.31 42.38 12.26
N ALA A 22 0.65 43.21 13.05
CA ALA A 22 -0.27 44.23 12.59
C ALA A 22 0.33 45.59 12.92
N ILE A 23 0.33 46.48 11.94
CA ILE A 23 0.90 47.82 12.03
C ILE A 23 -0.21 48.81 11.70
N LYS A 24 -0.51 49.71 12.62
CA LYS A 24 -1.30 50.92 12.39
C LYS A 24 -0.34 52.11 12.38
N CYS A 25 -0.33 52.87 11.30
CA CYS A 25 0.54 54.03 11.15
C CYS A 25 -0.11 55.12 10.31
N TYR A 26 0.45 56.33 10.38
CA TYR A 26 0.05 57.47 9.57
C TYR A 26 1.15 57.79 8.57
N GLU A 27 0.87 58.74 7.67
CA GLU A 27 1.83 59.19 6.67
C GLU A 27 3.12 59.72 7.31
N GLU A 28 3.05 60.28 8.52
CA GLU A 28 4.22 60.77 9.26
C GLU A 28 5.24 59.69 9.63
N GLN A 29 4.84 58.42 9.69
CA GLN A 29 5.75 57.29 9.93
C GLN A 29 6.29 56.68 8.63
N MET A 30 6.00 57.28 7.46
CA MET A 30 6.46 56.84 6.15
C MET A 30 7.31 57.94 5.49
N PRO A 31 8.63 58.03 5.79
CA PRO A 31 9.49 59.12 5.30
C PRO A 31 9.51 59.26 3.77
N ASP A 32 9.38 58.14 3.05
CA ASP A 32 9.38 58.09 1.59
C ASP A 32 7.96 58.14 0.98
N GLY A 33 6.93 58.32 1.82
CA GLY A 33 5.52 58.33 1.44
C GLY A 33 4.91 56.94 1.19
N TRP A 34 3.58 56.90 1.10
CA TRP A 34 2.81 55.65 0.94
C TRP A 34 3.14 54.91 -0.37
N GLU A 35 3.34 55.62 -1.48
CA GLU A 35 3.66 54.99 -2.77
C GLU A 35 4.97 54.19 -2.73
N ALA A 36 5.99 54.67 -2.01
CA ALA A 36 7.23 53.93 -1.82
C ALA A 36 7.00 52.65 -0.99
N VAL A 37 6.14 52.72 0.04
CA VAL A 37 5.74 51.55 0.83
C VAL A 37 4.99 50.54 -0.04
N LYS A 38 4.08 51.00 -0.93
CA LYS A 38 3.37 50.10 -1.86
C LYS A 38 4.34 49.32 -2.75
N GLU A 39 5.32 50.00 -3.31
CA GLU A 39 6.33 49.39 -4.16
C GLU A 39 7.20 48.39 -3.39
N ARG A 40 7.56 48.71 -2.14
CA ARG A 40 8.28 47.79 -1.25
C ARG A 40 7.46 46.55 -0.94
N ILE A 41 6.18 46.70 -0.62
CA ILE A 41 5.24 45.58 -0.38
C ILE A 41 5.21 44.68 -1.60
N LYS A 42 4.88 45.21 -2.78
CA LYS A 42 4.72 44.42 -4.02
C LYS A 42 5.98 43.66 -4.44
N LYS A 43 7.17 44.24 -4.21
CA LYS A 43 8.46 43.64 -4.58
C LYS A 43 8.97 42.63 -3.55
N TYR A 44 8.40 42.61 -2.33
CA TYR A 44 8.91 41.75 -1.28
C TYR A 44 8.63 40.26 -1.58
N PRO A 45 9.61 39.36 -1.43
CA PRO A 45 9.42 37.94 -1.71
C PRO A 45 8.28 37.33 -0.88
N LYS A 46 7.20 36.90 -1.56
CA LYS A 46 6.00 36.32 -0.92
C LYS A 46 6.26 35.01 -0.17
N ASP A 47 7.33 34.31 -0.55
CA ASP A 47 7.75 33.07 0.11
C ASP A 47 8.39 33.34 1.48
N SER A 48 8.84 34.57 1.73
CA SER A 48 9.40 35.02 3.00
C SER A 48 8.34 35.70 3.87
N LEU A 49 7.72 36.76 3.36
CA LEU A 49 6.67 37.51 4.06
C LEU A 49 5.46 37.69 3.15
N GLN A 50 4.27 37.43 3.66
CA GLN A 50 3.01 37.79 3.03
C GLN A 50 2.50 39.06 3.69
N ILE A 51 2.22 40.09 2.89
CA ILE A 51 1.95 41.43 3.40
C ILE A 51 0.68 41.96 2.75
N LEU A 52 -0.29 42.39 3.57
CA LEU A 52 -1.51 43.08 3.13
C LEU A 52 -1.54 44.47 3.75
N GLY A 53 -1.63 45.51 2.93
CA GLY A 53 -1.75 46.91 3.36
C GLY A 53 -3.01 47.56 2.81
N ILE A 54 -3.69 48.40 3.59
CA ILE A 54 -4.85 49.18 3.16
C ILE A 54 -4.83 50.58 3.81
N CYS A 55 -5.37 51.58 3.11
CA CYS A 55 -5.57 52.93 3.65
C CYS A 55 -7.02 53.10 4.07
N HIS A 56 -7.24 53.39 5.35
CA HIS A 56 -8.53 53.74 5.90
C HIS A 56 -8.68 55.27 5.94
N TYR A 57 -9.55 55.78 5.08
CA TYR A 57 -9.84 57.22 4.89
C TYR A 57 -11.34 57.54 4.83
N LYS A 58 -12.20 56.52 4.97
CA LYS A 58 -13.67 56.59 4.84
C LYS A 58 -14.37 56.39 6.19
N ASP A 59 -13.60 56.32 7.27
CA ASP A 59 -14.10 55.99 8.59
C ASP A 59 -14.58 57.27 9.32
N PRO A 60 -15.80 57.27 9.87
CA PRO A 60 -16.29 58.41 10.65
C PRO A 60 -15.59 58.46 12.01
N ALA A 61 -15.08 59.63 12.39
CA ALA A 61 -14.63 59.93 13.74
C ALA A 61 -15.86 60.11 14.63
N THR A 62 -16.01 59.23 15.62
CA THR A 62 -17.23 59.11 16.42
C THR A 62 -17.27 60.08 17.61
N ASP A 63 -17.11 61.39 17.39
CA ASP A 63 -17.27 62.41 18.45
C ASP A 63 -17.87 63.74 17.92
N ASP A 64 -18.98 63.70 17.16
CA ASP A 64 -20.10 64.66 17.24
C ASP A 64 -21.26 64.21 16.32
N ILE A 65 -22.51 64.54 16.67
CA ILE A 65 -23.74 64.06 15.98
C ILE A 65 -24.09 64.95 14.77
N TRP A 66 -23.44 66.11 14.63
CA TRP A 66 -23.86 67.16 13.68
C TRP A 66 -22.86 67.45 12.55
N GLU A 67 -21.67 66.85 12.56
CA GLU A 67 -20.74 66.89 11.42
C GLU A 67 -20.10 65.51 11.22
N PRO A 68 -20.00 64.98 9.99
CA PRO A 68 -19.17 63.81 9.72
C PRO A 68 -17.70 64.23 9.84
N SER A 69 -17.18 64.25 11.07
CA SER A 69 -15.74 64.24 11.28
C SER A 69 -15.23 62.92 10.69
N MET A 70 -14.29 62.97 9.76
CA MET A 70 -13.65 61.77 9.20
C MET A 70 -12.40 61.51 10.02
N GLU A 71 -12.18 60.27 10.47
CA GLU A 71 -10.93 59.92 11.12
C GLU A 71 -9.76 60.27 10.19
N LYS A 72 -8.67 60.78 10.78
CA LYS A 72 -7.45 61.07 10.04
C LYS A 72 -7.04 59.82 9.25
N PRO A 73 -6.74 59.93 7.94
CA PRO A 73 -6.35 58.79 7.13
C PRO A 73 -5.19 58.02 7.76
N HIS A 74 -5.38 56.71 7.92
CA HIS A 74 -4.40 55.84 8.56
C HIS A 74 -4.25 54.54 7.80
N TYR A 75 -3.08 53.93 7.93
CA TYR A 75 -2.69 52.74 7.17
C TYR A 75 -2.64 51.55 8.10
N HIS A 76 -3.31 50.47 7.70
CA HIS A 76 -3.18 49.17 8.33
C HIS A 76 -2.36 48.27 7.45
N ILE A 77 -1.30 47.69 8.01
CA ILE A 77 -0.44 46.72 7.32
C ILE A 77 -0.33 45.49 8.20
N ILE A 78 -0.77 44.34 7.68
CA ILE A 78 -0.60 43.04 8.33
C ILE A 78 0.44 42.21 7.59
N VAL A 79 1.31 41.58 8.37
CA VAL A 79 2.43 40.77 7.88
C VAL A 79 2.34 39.39 8.49
N ARG A 80 2.55 38.35 7.67
CA ARG A 80 2.68 36.96 8.09
C ARG A 80 3.97 36.38 7.53
N VAL A 81 4.80 35.80 8.39
CA VAL A 81 5.99 35.06 7.97
C VAL A 81 5.55 33.77 7.31
N SER A 82 5.91 33.60 6.04
CA SER A 82 5.67 32.38 5.28
C SER A 82 6.82 31.40 5.51
N ALA A 83 6.49 30.12 5.67
CA ALA A 83 7.48 29.04 5.64
C ALA A 83 7.42 28.33 4.29
N GLN A 84 8.57 27.81 3.86
CA GLN A 84 8.55 26.78 2.82
C GLN A 84 7.80 25.53 3.31
N PRO A 85 7.18 24.76 2.41
CA PRO A 85 6.57 23.49 2.76
C PRO A 85 7.53 22.63 3.58
N PHE A 86 7.04 22.04 4.68
CA PHE A 86 7.81 21.15 5.57
C PHE A 86 8.92 21.82 6.40
N GLN A 87 9.03 23.15 6.41
CA GLN A 87 9.92 23.90 7.31
C GLN A 87 9.12 24.70 8.35
N LYS A 88 9.70 24.90 9.54
CA LYS A 88 9.07 25.77 10.56
C LYS A 88 9.31 27.23 10.16
N SER A 89 8.26 28.06 10.22
CA SER A 89 8.44 29.51 10.13
C SER A 89 9.29 30.01 11.29
N GLU A 90 10.39 30.69 10.98
CA GLU A 90 11.23 31.37 11.96
C GLU A 90 10.65 32.74 12.29
N ALA A 91 10.70 33.13 13.56
CA ALA A 91 10.17 34.43 13.97
C ALA A 91 11.13 35.54 13.52
N VAL A 92 10.60 36.62 12.95
CA VAL A 92 11.38 37.76 12.46
C VAL A 92 11.29 38.91 13.46
N HIS A 93 12.37 39.65 13.65
CA HIS A 93 12.36 40.84 14.50
C HIS A 93 11.49 41.95 13.90
N ILE A 94 10.73 42.65 14.76
CA ILE A 94 9.87 43.76 14.32
C ILE A 94 10.69 44.83 13.59
N SER A 95 11.90 45.14 14.06
CA SER A 95 12.80 46.09 13.38
C SER A 95 13.10 45.70 11.94
N THR A 96 13.25 44.40 11.65
CA THR A 96 13.52 43.91 10.29
C THR A 96 12.32 44.14 9.38
N ILE A 97 11.11 43.90 9.88
CA ILE A 97 9.87 44.10 9.12
C ILE A 97 9.65 45.59 8.84
N LEU A 98 9.79 46.45 9.85
CA LEU A 98 9.63 47.89 9.70
C LEU A 98 10.66 48.49 8.73
N ASN A 99 11.93 48.09 8.83
CA ASN A 99 12.97 48.53 7.91
C ASN A 99 12.72 48.06 6.48
N ALA A 100 12.21 46.84 6.28
CA ALA A 100 11.86 46.31 4.96
C ALA A 100 10.73 47.11 4.28
N LEU A 101 9.76 47.56 5.07
CA LEU A 101 8.66 48.41 4.59
C LEU A 101 9.05 49.90 4.55
N GLY A 102 10.13 50.28 5.25
CA GLY A 102 10.59 51.65 5.46
C GLY A 102 9.60 52.50 6.27
N ILE A 103 9.05 51.89 7.32
CA ILE A 103 8.18 52.55 8.30
C ILE A 103 9.02 52.88 9.52
N VAL A 104 8.94 54.12 10.01
CA VAL A 104 9.76 54.62 11.10
C VAL A 104 8.87 55.19 12.20
N PHE A 105 8.88 54.55 13.36
CA PHE A 105 8.31 55.10 14.60
C PHE A 105 9.39 55.92 15.30
N ARG A 106 9.16 57.23 15.42
CA ARG A 106 10.10 58.17 16.04
C ARG A 106 9.96 58.09 17.55
N LYS A 107 11.08 57.82 18.19
CA LYS A 107 11.17 57.78 19.66
C LYS A 107 10.66 59.09 20.26
N ASP A 108 9.95 59.00 21.38
CA ASP A 108 9.43 60.12 22.16
C ASP A 108 8.30 60.92 21.48
N VAL A 109 8.06 60.72 20.18
CA VAL A 109 6.98 61.37 19.40
C VAL A 109 5.83 60.40 19.13
N ASP A 110 6.15 59.18 18.70
CA ASP A 110 5.17 58.18 18.28
C ASP A 110 4.96 57.09 19.37
N ASP A 111 5.49 57.30 20.59
CA ASP A 111 5.45 56.34 21.69
C ASP A 111 4.00 56.02 22.12
N LEU A 112 3.13 57.03 22.15
CA LEU A 112 1.72 56.85 22.47
C LEU A 112 1.04 55.93 21.44
N LEU A 113 1.26 56.21 20.15
CA LEU A 113 0.75 55.40 19.05
C LEU A 113 1.27 53.96 19.16
N TRP A 114 2.54 53.77 19.46
CA TRP A 114 3.10 52.43 19.67
C TRP A 114 2.41 51.67 20.81
N THR A 115 2.09 52.36 21.91
CA THR A 115 1.44 51.74 23.08
C THR A 115 -0.07 51.51 22.90
N GLU A 116 -0.75 52.33 22.11
CA GLU A 116 -2.21 52.33 21.88
C GLU A 116 -2.60 51.69 20.53
N ASP A 117 -1.98 50.55 20.20
CA ASP A 117 -2.29 49.71 19.02
C ASP A 117 -1.58 50.04 17.70
N GLY A 118 -0.53 50.86 17.72
CA GLY A 118 0.34 51.10 16.57
C GLY A 118 1.06 49.83 16.09
N ILE A 119 1.49 48.97 17.02
CA ILE A 119 2.06 47.65 16.70
C ILE A 119 1.47 46.56 17.60
N ASP A 120 0.92 45.52 16.97
CA ASP A 120 0.38 44.36 17.68
C ASP A 120 0.69 43.03 16.97
N THR A 121 0.57 41.91 17.69
CA THR A 121 0.60 40.58 17.11
C THR A 121 -0.80 40.14 16.70
N CYS A 122 -0.95 39.75 15.44
CA CYS A 122 -2.22 39.23 14.93
C CYS A 122 -2.31 37.71 15.16
N LYS A 123 -3.22 37.25 16.04
CA LYS A 123 -3.41 35.81 16.29
C LYS A 123 -4.12 35.09 15.15
N ASP A 124 -5.01 35.78 14.46
CA ASP A 124 -5.81 35.26 13.35
C ASP A 124 -5.66 36.18 12.14
N PHE A 125 -4.70 35.84 11.28
CA PHE A 125 -4.37 36.64 10.09
C PHE A 125 -5.53 36.71 9.09
N ALA A 126 -6.32 35.64 8.97
CA ALA A 126 -7.48 35.59 8.08
C ALA A 126 -8.61 36.48 8.60
N GLY A 127 -8.93 36.35 9.90
CA GLY A 127 -9.92 37.21 10.55
C GLY A 127 -9.55 38.69 10.46
N TYR A 128 -8.26 39.02 10.61
CA TYR A 128 -7.78 40.40 10.49
C TYR A 128 -7.86 40.91 9.04
N ALA A 129 -7.53 40.09 8.04
CA ALA A 129 -7.68 40.46 6.63
C ALA A 129 -9.15 40.79 6.28
N THR A 130 -10.11 40.07 6.85
CA THR A 130 -11.55 40.37 6.70
C THR A 130 -11.98 41.60 7.49
N TYR A 131 -11.40 41.82 8.67
CA TYR A 131 -11.63 43.02 9.47
C TYR A 131 -11.16 44.29 8.75
N LEU A 132 -10.04 44.23 8.03
CA LEU A 132 -9.48 45.35 7.27
C LEU A 132 -10.41 45.88 6.16
N THR A 133 -11.36 45.08 5.66
CA THR A 133 -12.39 45.54 4.72
C THR A 133 -13.74 45.86 5.37
N HIS A 134 -13.81 45.79 6.69
CA HIS A 134 -15.04 45.99 7.49
C HIS A 134 -16.18 45.02 7.13
N GLU A 135 -15.85 43.79 6.73
CA GLU A 135 -16.83 42.75 6.41
C GLU A 135 -17.17 41.84 7.61
N THR A 136 -16.50 41.98 8.75
CA THR A 136 -16.80 41.22 9.98
C THR A 136 -18.13 41.68 10.59
N GLU A 137 -18.87 40.76 11.22
CA GLU A 137 -20.16 41.04 11.88
C GLU A 137 -20.09 42.24 12.84
N GLN A 138 -19.02 42.33 13.65
CA GLN A 138 -18.83 43.44 14.59
C GLN A 138 -18.64 44.79 13.88
N ALA A 139 -17.81 44.85 12.83
CA ALA A 139 -17.59 46.10 12.08
C ALA A 139 -18.85 46.60 11.36
N VAL A 140 -19.70 45.67 10.91
CA VAL A 140 -21.01 45.98 10.32
C VAL A 140 -21.96 46.53 11.39
N LEU A 141 -21.97 45.94 12.60
CA LEU A 141 -22.75 46.44 13.73
C LEU A 141 -22.28 47.83 14.20
N ASP A 142 -20.98 48.08 14.15
CA ASP A 142 -20.35 49.37 14.49
C ASP A 142 -20.51 50.43 13.39
N GLY A 143 -21.20 50.10 12.28
CA GLY A 143 -21.51 51.04 11.21
C GLY A 143 -20.31 51.50 10.37
N LYS A 144 -19.21 50.73 10.35
CA LYS A 144 -17.99 51.12 9.63
C LYS A 144 -18.15 51.01 8.12
N THR A 145 -17.45 51.88 7.38
CA THR A 145 -17.52 51.91 5.91
C THR A 145 -16.78 50.71 5.31
N ARG A 146 -17.43 50.00 4.37
CA ARG A 146 -16.81 48.86 3.68
C ARG A 146 -15.76 49.30 2.68
N TYR A 147 -14.71 48.49 2.57
CA TYR A 147 -13.65 48.64 1.57
C TYR A 147 -13.68 47.45 0.60
N GLU A 148 -13.26 47.69 -0.64
CA GLU A 148 -13.20 46.65 -1.67
C GLU A 148 -11.85 45.90 -1.62
N LEU A 149 -11.82 44.67 -2.14
CA LEU A 149 -10.60 43.85 -2.15
C LEU A 149 -9.48 44.47 -3.00
N GLU A 150 -9.83 45.20 -4.04
CA GLU A 150 -8.92 45.91 -4.94
C GLU A 150 -8.20 47.08 -4.25
N GLU A 151 -8.69 47.52 -3.09
CA GLU A 151 -8.05 48.56 -2.28
C GLU A 151 -6.87 48.01 -1.46
N PHE A 152 -6.66 46.68 -1.42
CA PHE A 152 -5.46 46.08 -0.84
C PHE A 152 -4.21 46.31 -1.70
N VAL A 153 -3.13 46.67 -1.04
CA VAL A 153 -1.77 46.62 -1.57
C VAL A 153 -1.08 45.40 -1.01
N SER A 154 -0.67 44.48 -1.87
CA SER A 154 -0.16 43.17 -1.47
C SER A 154 0.88 42.63 -2.43
N ASN A 155 1.73 41.71 -1.94
CA ASN A 155 2.55 40.83 -2.77
C ASN A 155 1.87 39.50 -3.14
N LEU A 156 0.61 39.34 -2.76
CA LEU A 156 -0.27 38.25 -3.15
C LEU A 156 -1.26 38.71 -4.24
N THR A 157 -1.71 37.78 -5.07
CA THR A 157 -2.81 38.06 -6.01
C THR A 157 -4.15 38.16 -5.29
N ILE A 158 -5.16 38.78 -5.91
CA ILE A 158 -6.51 38.90 -5.34
C ILE A 158 -7.10 37.53 -4.99
N ASP A 159 -6.87 36.51 -5.82
CA ASP A 159 -7.33 35.15 -5.54
C ASP A 159 -6.59 34.50 -4.35
N GLU A 160 -5.28 34.76 -4.20
CA GLU A 160 -4.52 34.34 -3.03
C GLU A 160 -5.03 35.04 -1.76
N ILE A 161 -5.45 36.31 -1.85
CA ILE A 161 -6.06 37.06 -0.73
C ILE A 161 -7.42 36.45 -0.36
N LYS A 162 -8.27 36.12 -1.34
CA LYS A 162 -9.55 35.42 -1.08
C LYS A 162 -9.33 34.10 -0.35
N GLN A 163 -8.37 33.29 -0.81
CA GLN A 163 -8.00 32.04 -0.13
C GLN A 163 -7.55 32.26 1.32
N VAL A 164 -6.75 33.31 1.59
CA VAL A 164 -6.36 33.68 2.95
C VAL A 164 -7.58 34.03 3.80
N ARG A 165 -8.53 34.81 3.27
CA ARG A 165 -9.75 35.25 3.97
C ARG A 165 -10.72 34.08 4.24
N ASP A 166 -10.84 33.14 3.31
CA ASP A 166 -11.67 31.94 3.43
C ASP A 166 -11.08 30.92 4.44
N GLY A 167 -9.96 31.24 5.10
CA GLY A 167 -9.27 30.35 6.02
C GLY A 167 -8.51 29.21 5.33
N TYR A 168 -8.42 29.24 4.00
CA TYR A 168 -7.56 28.36 3.21
C TYR A 168 -6.10 28.78 3.42
N THR A 169 -5.56 28.41 4.57
CA THR A 169 -4.12 28.43 4.79
C THR A 169 -3.52 27.40 3.83
N ARG A 170 -2.72 27.88 2.86
CA ARG A 170 -1.82 26.99 2.10
C ARG A 170 -1.15 26.04 3.10
N LEU A 171 -1.02 24.77 2.69
CA LEU A 171 -0.49 23.63 3.45
C LEU A 171 0.88 23.87 4.14
N SER A 172 1.51 25.03 3.96
CA SER A 172 2.71 25.49 4.67
C SER A 172 2.45 26.14 6.03
N ASP A 173 1.27 26.71 6.31
CA ASP A 173 0.99 27.46 7.56
C ASP A 173 0.16 26.69 8.58
N THR A 174 -0.50 25.60 8.18
CA THR A 174 -0.94 24.61 9.17
C THR A 174 0.27 23.81 9.57
N ASN A 175 0.64 23.97 10.82
CA ASN A 175 1.71 23.27 11.50
C ASN A 175 1.36 21.78 11.60
N GLY A 176 1.21 21.08 10.47
CA GLY A 176 0.87 19.68 10.34
C GLY A 176 -0.29 19.16 11.19
N LYS A 177 -1.17 20.02 11.70
CA LYS A 177 -2.15 19.65 12.72
C LYS A 177 -3.51 19.55 12.07
N VAL A 178 -4.00 18.32 11.99
CA VAL A 178 -5.38 18.03 11.59
C VAL A 178 -6.33 18.73 12.55
N CYS A 179 -7.24 19.54 12.01
CA CYS A 179 -8.24 20.25 12.81
C CYS A 179 -9.30 19.28 13.37
N VAL A 180 -9.99 19.69 14.44
CA VAL A 180 -10.99 18.84 15.11
C VAL A 180 -12.18 18.55 14.19
N SER A 181 -12.61 19.50 13.35
CA SER A 181 -13.69 19.30 12.38
C SER A 181 -13.33 18.27 11.31
N ALA A 182 -12.09 18.26 10.81
CA ALA A 182 -11.63 17.22 9.88
C ALA A 182 -11.62 15.84 10.55
N MET A 183 -11.19 15.75 11.82
CA MET A 183 -11.25 14.49 12.56
C MET A 183 -12.69 14.01 12.81
N ALA A 184 -13.64 14.92 13.05
CA ALA A 184 -15.05 14.57 13.22
C ALA A 184 -15.65 14.02 11.91
N LYS A 185 -15.29 14.62 10.77
CA LYS A 185 -15.71 14.11 9.45
C LYS A 185 -15.15 12.72 9.17
N LEU A 186 -13.87 12.48 9.47
CA LEU A 186 -13.25 11.16 9.32
C LEU A 186 -13.89 10.12 10.25
N ASP A 187 -14.33 10.51 11.45
CA ASP A 187 -15.04 9.64 12.37
C ASP A 187 -16.40 9.19 11.80
N GLU A 188 -17.15 10.11 11.20
CA GLU A 188 -18.42 9.83 10.52
C GLU A 188 -18.22 8.97 9.27
N GLU A 189 -17.22 9.30 8.44
CA GLU A 189 -16.85 8.51 7.26
C GLU A 189 -16.45 7.08 7.64
N ALA A 190 -15.64 6.90 8.69
CA ALA A 190 -15.26 5.59 9.18
C ALA A 190 -16.47 4.80 9.71
N TYR A 191 -17.37 5.44 10.45
CA TYR A 191 -18.61 4.81 10.91
C TYR A 191 -19.46 4.31 9.73
N LYS A 192 -19.66 5.16 8.72
CA LYS A 192 -20.41 4.81 7.51
C LYS A 192 -19.74 3.68 6.73
N LEU A 193 -18.41 3.76 6.55
CA LEU A 193 -17.62 2.68 5.95
C LEU A 193 -17.84 1.35 6.67
N GLY A 194 -17.92 1.38 8.01
CA GLY A 194 -18.24 0.21 8.82
C GLY A 194 -19.64 -0.33 8.59
N GLN A 195 -20.64 0.55 8.45
CA GLN A 195 -22.00 0.15 8.10
C GLN A 195 -22.10 -0.48 6.71
N ASP A 196 -21.31 0.03 5.76
CA ASP A 196 -21.21 -0.48 4.39
C ASP A 196 -20.31 -1.73 4.28
N LEU A 197 -19.73 -2.19 5.40
CA LEU A 197 -18.78 -3.32 5.47
C LEU A 197 -17.55 -3.12 4.57
N GLY A 198 -17.09 -1.88 4.40
CA GLY A 198 -15.94 -1.55 3.56
C GLY A 198 -14.59 -1.90 4.20
N ASP A 199 -13.55 -1.91 3.37
CA ASP A 199 -12.16 -2.19 3.78
C ASP A 199 -11.53 -0.98 4.50
N PHE A 200 -11.40 -1.11 5.82
CA PHE A 200 -10.79 -0.09 6.67
C PHE A 200 -9.31 0.12 6.38
N ASP A 201 -8.55 -0.95 6.13
CA ASP A 201 -7.10 -0.84 5.95
C ASP A 201 -6.77 -0.13 4.63
N LYS A 202 -7.55 -0.42 3.58
CA LYS A 202 -7.47 0.31 2.31
C LYS A 202 -7.83 1.78 2.49
N TRP A 203 -8.97 2.08 3.10
CA TRP A 203 -9.40 3.47 3.36
C TRP A 203 -8.37 4.22 4.21
N TYR A 204 -7.88 3.61 5.27
CA TYR A 204 -6.84 4.17 6.13
C TYR A 204 -5.54 4.43 5.36
N GLY A 205 -5.13 3.49 4.50
CA GLY A 205 -3.94 3.60 3.66
C GLY A 205 -3.97 4.76 2.66
N GLU A 206 -5.16 5.12 2.18
CA GLU A 206 -5.39 6.24 1.26
C GLU A 206 -5.31 7.62 1.97
N LEU A 207 -5.40 7.66 3.31
CA LEU A 207 -5.33 8.91 4.06
C LEU A 207 -3.91 9.51 4.07
N PRO A 208 -3.79 10.85 4.02
CA PRO A 208 -2.50 11.53 4.16
C PRO A 208 -1.74 11.10 5.42
N PHE A 209 -0.42 10.94 5.33
CA PHE A 209 0.43 10.50 6.45
C PHE A 209 0.21 11.31 7.74
N ILE A 210 -0.03 12.60 7.58
CA ILE A 210 -0.27 13.52 8.69
C ILE A 210 -1.56 13.26 9.45
N VAL A 211 -2.57 12.73 8.76
CA VAL A 211 -3.83 12.26 9.35
C VAL A 211 -3.60 10.93 10.05
N ARG A 212 -2.88 10.00 9.40
CA ARG A 212 -2.57 8.68 9.94
C ARG A 212 -1.79 8.73 11.25
N CYS A 213 -0.86 9.69 11.39
CA CYS A 213 -0.08 9.90 12.62
C CYS A 213 -0.86 10.55 13.76
N ASN A 214 -2.12 10.95 13.54
CA ASN A 214 -2.90 11.61 14.57
C ASN A 214 -3.33 10.61 15.66
N THR A 215 -3.05 10.95 16.92
CA THR A 215 -3.47 10.16 18.10
C THR A 215 -4.96 9.81 18.14
N LYS A 216 -5.83 10.65 17.57
CA LYS A 216 -7.28 10.41 17.53
C LYS A 216 -7.72 9.37 16.50
N MET A 217 -6.84 8.92 15.60
CA MET A 217 -7.17 7.86 14.63
C MET A 217 -7.57 6.54 15.31
N SER A 218 -7.07 6.26 16.53
CA SER A 218 -7.56 5.11 17.29
C SER A 218 -9.04 5.21 17.64
N THR A 219 -9.57 6.43 17.82
CA THR A 219 -11.00 6.66 18.07
C THR A 219 -11.80 6.50 16.79
N VAL A 220 -11.29 7.00 15.67
CA VAL A 220 -11.89 6.83 14.33
C VAL A 220 -11.98 5.35 13.97
N ALA A 221 -10.93 4.56 14.22
CA ALA A 221 -10.95 3.11 14.05
C ALA A 221 -12.03 2.42 14.91
N LYS A 222 -12.21 2.86 16.17
CA LYS A 222 -13.31 2.36 17.00
C LYS A 222 -14.69 2.74 16.45
N SER A 223 -14.82 3.87 15.75
CA SER A 223 -16.07 4.27 15.11
C SER A 223 -16.41 3.39 13.91
N TYR A 224 -15.42 2.98 13.11
CA TYR A 224 -15.60 1.95 12.09
C TYR A 224 -16.17 0.64 12.67
N TYR A 225 -15.54 0.09 13.71
CA TYR A 225 -16.03 -1.15 14.32
C TYR A 225 -17.40 -0.99 15.00
N ARG A 226 -17.72 0.21 15.51
CA ARG A 226 -19.08 0.53 15.98
C ARG A 226 -20.09 0.51 14.83
N GLY A 227 -19.74 1.05 13.66
CA GLY A 227 -20.57 0.98 12.46
C GLY A 227 -20.84 -0.45 12.01
N VAL A 228 -19.80 -1.29 11.98
CA VAL A 228 -19.92 -2.74 11.69
C VAL A 228 -20.86 -3.41 12.70
N GLU A 229 -20.64 -3.17 13.99
CA GLU A 229 -21.46 -3.74 15.05
C GLU A 229 -22.92 -3.30 14.95
N ASP A 230 -23.18 -2.04 14.57
CA ASP A 230 -24.53 -1.53 14.36
C ASP A 230 -25.20 -2.20 13.15
N ARG A 231 -24.47 -2.35 12.04
CA ARG A 231 -24.93 -3.05 10.83
C ARG A 231 -25.28 -4.52 11.10
N VAL A 232 -24.46 -5.19 11.91
CA VAL A 232 -24.65 -6.59 12.27
C VAL A 232 -25.72 -6.74 13.35
N LYS A 233 -25.74 -5.92 14.40
CA LYS A 233 -26.66 -6.11 15.52
C LYS A 233 -28.04 -5.55 15.28
N ARG A 234 -28.15 -4.39 14.63
CA ARG A 234 -29.38 -3.61 14.46
C ARG A 234 -29.89 -3.60 13.02
N GLY A 235 -29.04 -3.86 12.04
CA GLY A 235 -29.43 -4.01 10.63
C GLY A 235 -29.94 -5.41 10.28
N ASN A 236 -30.22 -5.64 8.99
CA ASN A 236 -30.57 -6.97 8.49
C ASN A 236 -29.35 -7.91 8.62
N ARG A 237 -29.47 -8.96 9.44
CA ARG A 237 -28.41 -9.94 9.71
C ARG A 237 -28.23 -10.99 8.62
N GLU A 238 -29.16 -11.04 7.69
CA GLU A 238 -29.22 -12.07 6.68
C GLU A 238 -28.19 -11.84 5.58
N VAL A 239 -27.48 -12.91 5.25
CA VAL A 239 -26.60 -12.98 4.07
C VAL A 239 -26.90 -14.27 3.35
N THR A 240 -27.17 -14.19 2.05
CA THR A 240 -27.45 -15.36 1.22
C THR A 240 -26.14 -16.07 0.88
N ARG A 241 -25.60 -16.83 1.84
CA ARG A 241 -24.27 -17.43 1.72
C ARG A 241 -24.24 -18.51 0.64
N ILE A 242 -23.19 -18.50 -0.18
CA ILE A 242 -22.91 -19.46 -1.25
C ILE A 242 -21.74 -20.32 -0.78
N CYS A 243 -22.05 -21.54 -0.35
CA CYS A 243 -21.04 -22.51 0.06
C CYS A 243 -20.78 -23.51 -1.06
N ILE A 244 -19.52 -23.70 -1.45
CA ILE A 244 -19.12 -24.65 -2.50
C ILE A 244 -18.03 -25.54 -1.93
N PHE A 245 -18.20 -26.85 -2.03
CA PHE A 245 -17.21 -27.84 -1.68
C PHE A 245 -16.72 -28.50 -2.97
N ILE A 246 -15.41 -28.55 -3.16
CA ILE A 246 -14.78 -29.07 -4.36
C ILE A 246 -13.77 -30.15 -3.98
N GLN A 247 -14.12 -31.39 -4.29
CA GLN A 247 -13.23 -32.54 -4.16
C GLN A 247 -12.35 -32.69 -5.40
N GLY A 248 -11.09 -33.06 -5.23
CA GLY A 248 -10.24 -33.45 -6.34
C GLY A 248 -8.87 -33.97 -5.92
N LYS A 249 -8.15 -34.61 -6.84
CA LYS A 249 -6.77 -35.03 -6.60
C LYS A 249 -5.84 -33.82 -6.36
N PRO A 250 -4.69 -34.00 -5.68
CA PRO A 250 -3.66 -32.97 -5.60
C PRO A 250 -3.19 -32.50 -6.97
N ASN A 251 -2.74 -31.25 -7.06
CA ASN A 251 -2.11 -30.67 -8.26
C ASN A 251 -2.97 -30.63 -9.54
N ILE A 252 -4.31 -30.62 -9.43
CA ILE A 252 -5.20 -30.47 -10.59
C ILE A 252 -5.69 -29.03 -10.81
N GLY A 253 -5.15 -28.05 -10.08
CA GLY A 253 -5.52 -26.64 -10.21
C GLY A 253 -6.79 -26.23 -9.43
N LYS A 254 -7.30 -27.05 -8.50
CA LYS A 254 -8.57 -26.80 -7.78
C LYS A 254 -8.63 -25.43 -7.10
N THR A 255 -7.65 -25.12 -6.25
CA THR A 255 -7.58 -23.86 -5.50
C THR A 255 -7.26 -22.68 -6.41
N TYR A 256 -6.45 -22.90 -7.45
CA TYR A 256 -6.13 -21.88 -8.45
C TYR A 256 -7.38 -21.43 -9.23
N ALA A 257 -8.17 -22.39 -9.72
CA ALA A 257 -9.41 -22.10 -10.43
C ALA A 257 -10.45 -21.42 -9.54
N ALA A 258 -10.56 -21.83 -8.26
CA ALA A 258 -11.44 -21.15 -7.29
C ALA A 258 -11.05 -19.68 -7.07
N LYS A 259 -9.75 -19.38 -6.95
CA LYS A 259 -9.25 -18.00 -6.84
C LYS A 259 -9.59 -17.17 -8.06
N LYS A 260 -9.48 -17.73 -9.27
CA LYS A 260 -9.81 -17.06 -10.53
C LYS A 260 -11.31 -16.82 -10.67
N ALA A 261 -12.15 -17.78 -10.28
CA ALA A 261 -13.60 -17.62 -10.28
C ALA A 261 -14.09 -16.53 -9.30
N LEU A 262 -13.30 -16.24 -8.26
CA LEU A 262 -13.55 -15.17 -7.30
C LEU A 262 -12.68 -13.92 -7.55
N ALA A 263 -12.10 -13.78 -8.74
CA ALA A 263 -11.29 -12.61 -9.06
C ALA A 263 -12.09 -11.30 -8.94
N GLY A 264 -11.48 -10.27 -8.36
CA GLY A 264 -12.13 -8.99 -8.07
C GLY A 264 -12.90 -8.95 -6.74
N LYS A 265 -13.00 -10.09 -6.03
CA LYS A 265 -13.51 -10.14 -4.66
C LYS A 265 -12.39 -9.99 -3.65
N TYR A 266 -12.71 -9.44 -2.47
CA TYR A 266 -11.76 -9.46 -1.36
C TYR A 266 -11.79 -10.82 -0.66
N VAL A 267 -10.83 -11.69 -0.99
CA VAL A 267 -10.79 -13.10 -0.60
C VAL A 267 -9.82 -13.33 0.56
N LEU A 268 -10.29 -13.99 1.62
CA LEU A 268 -9.44 -14.55 2.66
C LEU A 268 -9.09 -15.99 2.29
N GLU A 269 -7.83 -16.23 2.00
CA GLU A 269 -7.32 -17.58 1.81
C GLU A 269 -6.82 -18.15 3.13
N ILE A 270 -7.27 -19.36 3.45
CA ILE A 270 -6.83 -20.09 4.62
C ILE A 270 -6.14 -21.36 4.14
N ALA A 271 -4.81 -21.30 4.16
CA ALA A 271 -3.93 -22.43 3.91
C ALA A 271 -3.20 -22.81 5.22
N GLY A 272 -3.02 -24.12 5.46
CA GLY A 272 -2.27 -24.62 6.62
C GLY A 272 -3.08 -24.76 7.93
N GLY A 273 -2.49 -25.48 8.89
CA GLY A 273 -3.12 -25.92 10.13
C GLY A 273 -2.41 -25.36 11.38
N GLY A 274 -2.65 -24.09 11.72
CA GLY A 274 -2.11 -23.46 12.93
C GLY A 274 -3.14 -22.62 13.68
N THR A 275 -2.73 -22.05 14.81
CA THR A 275 -3.47 -20.98 15.50
C THR A 275 -3.36 -19.68 14.69
N GLY A 276 -4.45 -18.92 14.54
CA GLY A 276 -4.45 -17.62 13.85
C GLY A 276 -5.02 -17.61 12.42
N LYS A 277 -5.69 -18.69 11.98
CA LYS A 277 -6.30 -18.81 10.63
C LYS A 277 -7.24 -17.66 10.21
N PHE A 278 -7.81 -16.95 11.18
CA PHE A 278 -8.74 -15.83 10.97
C PHE A 278 -8.17 -14.50 11.47
N ASP A 279 -6.86 -14.39 11.72
CA ASP A 279 -6.27 -13.19 12.32
C ASP A 279 -6.34 -11.98 11.40
N THR A 280 -6.31 -12.21 10.09
CA THR A 280 -6.46 -11.22 9.02
C THR A 280 -7.89 -11.09 8.53
N LEU A 281 -8.85 -11.83 9.10
CA LEU A 281 -10.25 -11.71 8.73
C LEU A 281 -10.75 -10.31 9.11
N THR A 282 -11.32 -9.62 8.13
CA THR A 282 -12.00 -8.33 8.30
C THR A 282 -13.45 -8.44 7.82
N PRO A 283 -14.35 -7.57 8.30
CA PRO A 283 -15.75 -7.53 7.84
C PRO A 283 -15.90 -7.28 6.34
N ALA A 284 -14.87 -6.72 5.70
CA ALA A 284 -14.84 -6.41 4.27
C ALA A 284 -14.57 -7.61 3.37
N HIS A 285 -14.11 -8.73 3.92
CA HIS A 285 -13.90 -9.93 3.14
C HIS A 285 -15.23 -10.42 2.58
N GLU A 286 -15.29 -10.57 1.26
CA GLU A 286 -16.46 -11.03 0.54
C GLU A 286 -16.46 -12.56 0.39
N ALA A 287 -15.27 -13.18 0.46
CA ALA A 287 -15.08 -14.60 0.25
C ALA A 287 -14.06 -15.21 1.21
N ILE A 288 -14.27 -16.47 1.59
CA ILE A 288 -13.29 -17.33 2.23
C ILE A 288 -13.00 -18.52 1.31
N ILE A 289 -11.72 -18.84 1.11
CA ILE A 289 -11.28 -20.09 0.48
C ILE A 289 -10.52 -20.90 1.53
N LEU A 290 -11.01 -22.11 1.84
CA LEU A 290 -10.29 -23.12 2.62
C LEU A 290 -9.54 -24.03 1.65
N ASP A 291 -8.20 -24.01 1.69
CA ASP A 291 -7.35 -24.84 0.84
C ASP A 291 -6.77 -26.03 1.60
N ASP A 292 -7.30 -27.22 1.32
CA ASP A 292 -6.89 -28.51 1.93
C ASP A 292 -6.75 -28.43 3.47
N THR A 293 -7.55 -27.59 4.13
CA THR A 293 -7.48 -27.32 5.57
C THR A 293 -8.84 -27.51 6.24
N THR A 294 -8.82 -27.88 7.52
CA THR A 294 -10.03 -28.10 8.32
C THR A 294 -10.37 -26.92 9.22
N CYS A 295 -11.66 -26.78 9.53
CA CYS A 295 -12.18 -25.68 10.33
C CYS A 295 -13.27 -26.18 11.31
N GLY A 296 -13.01 -26.10 12.62
CA GLY A 296 -13.95 -26.59 13.64
C GLY A 296 -15.26 -25.80 13.76
N ASN A 297 -15.26 -24.50 13.44
CA ASN A 297 -16.45 -23.63 13.55
C ASN A 297 -17.27 -23.55 12.24
N LEU A 298 -17.21 -24.60 11.42
CA LEU A 298 -17.77 -24.62 10.07
C LEU A 298 -19.28 -24.35 10.03
N LEU A 299 -20.03 -24.81 11.04
CA LEU A 299 -21.49 -24.60 11.11
C LEU A 299 -21.86 -23.11 11.17
N ASN A 300 -21.09 -22.28 11.88
CA ASN A 300 -21.36 -20.85 11.99
C ASN A 300 -20.92 -20.10 10.73
N LEU A 301 -19.82 -20.53 10.12
CA LEU A 301 -19.24 -19.90 8.93
C LEU A 301 -20.01 -20.19 7.63
N THR A 302 -20.91 -21.17 7.62
CA THR A 302 -21.62 -21.63 6.42
C THR A 302 -23.13 -21.35 6.43
N ASP A 303 -23.64 -20.73 7.50
CA ASP A 303 -25.06 -20.37 7.59
C ASP A 303 -25.34 -18.95 7.07
N ASN A 304 -26.62 -18.61 6.89
CA ASN A 304 -27.06 -17.38 6.23
C ASN A 304 -27.11 -16.15 7.13
N TYR A 305 -26.12 -15.96 8.00
CA TYR A 305 -26.07 -14.81 8.88
C TYR A 305 -24.63 -14.33 9.16
N PHE A 306 -24.50 -13.06 9.49
CA PHE A 306 -23.23 -12.49 9.96
C PHE A 306 -22.82 -13.11 11.29
N CYS A 307 -21.64 -13.72 11.33
CA CYS A 307 -21.15 -14.40 12.52
C CYS A 307 -19.77 -13.89 12.92
N GLN A 308 -19.32 -14.21 14.13
CA GLN A 308 -17.97 -13.88 14.57
C GLN A 308 -17.09 -15.13 14.55
N THR A 309 -15.85 -14.97 14.13
CA THR A 309 -14.85 -16.03 14.30
C THR A 309 -14.13 -15.85 15.63
N TYR A 310 -13.92 -16.95 16.34
CA TYR A 310 -13.20 -16.91 17.60
C TYR A 310 -11.71 -16.63 17.37
N LYS A 311 -11.21 -15.57 18.01
CA LYS A 311 -9.79 -15.26 18.18
C LYS A 311 -9.46 -15.39 19.68
N ARG A 312 -8.29 -15.94 20.02
CA ARG A 312 -7.81 -15.90 21.41
C ARG A 312 -7.53 -14.43 21.74
N ASN A 313 -8.45 -13.78 22.49
CA ASN A 313 -8.45 -12.41 23.07
C ASN A 313 -9.77 -11.65 22.73
N ASN A 314 -9.93 -10.43 23.26
CA ASN A 314 -11.06 -9.57 22.89
C ASN A 314 -10.96 -9.13 21.42
N ASN A 315 -12.12 -8.77 20.83
CA ASN A 315 -12.30 -8.26 19.45
C ASN A 315 -12.32 -9.34 18.33
N ASN A 316 -13.22 -10.32 18.48
CA ASN A 316 -13.49 -11.32 17.44
C ASN A 316 -13.97 -10.66 16.14
N PRO A 317 -13.31 -10.92 14.98
CA PRO A 317 -13.71 -10.30 13.73
C PRO A 317 -15.03 -10.89 13.22
N TYR A 318 -15.85 -10.02 12.63
CA TYR A 318 -17.09 -10.42 11.96
C TYR A 318 -16.78 -11.00 10.57
N TRP A 319 -17.39 -12.14 10.29
CA TRP A 319 -17.52 -12.72 8.98
C TRP A 319 -18.86 -12.29 8.38
N CYS A 320 -18.78 -11.42 7.37
CA CYS A 320 -19.96 -10.85 6.70
C CYS A 320 -20.06 -11.26 5.22
N GLY A 321 -19.08 -11.97 4.69
CA GLY A 321 -19.03 -12.31 3.28
C GLY A 321 -20.05 -13.35 2.84
N GLU A 322 -20.23 -13.39 1.52
CA GLU A 322 -21.22 -14.21 0.83
C GLU A 322 -20.62 -15.55 0.39
N TRP A 323 -19.34 -15.60 0.03
CA TRP A 323 -18.73 -16.77 -0.60
C TRP A 323 -17.92 -17.59 0.40
N PHE A 324 -18.17 -18.90 0.43
CA PHE A 324 -17.39 -19.83 1.24
C PHE A 324 -17.03 -21.05 0.38
N VAL A 325 -15.79 -21.12 -0.08
CA VAL A 325 -15.32 -22.19 -0.96
C VAL A 325 -14.34 -23.08 -0.22
N VAL A 326 -14.51 -24.38 -0.33
CA VAL A 326 -13.62 -25.39 0.22
C VAL A 326 -13.06 -26.20 -0.93
N THR A 327 -11.74 -26.26 -1.04
CA THR A 327 -11.04 -27.22 -1.91
C THR A 327 -10.41 -28.28 -1.02
N SER A 328 -10.66 -29.55 -1.33
CA SER A 328 -10.21 -30.67 -0.50
C SER A 328 -9.84 -31.88 -1.34
N ASN A 329 -8.86 -32.66 -0.86
CA ASN A 329 -8.60 -34.01 -1.37
C ASN A 329 -9.53 -35.07 -0.73
N LEU A 330 -10.21 -34.72 0.36
CA LEU A 330 -11.17 -35.59 1.06
C LEU A 330 -12.56 -35.52 0.40
N THR A 331 -13.38 -36.54 0.60
CA THR A 331 -14.81 -36.46 0.35
C THR A 331 -15.47 -35.45 1.30
N PHE A 332 -16.68 -35.00 0.97
CA PHE A 332 -17.42 -34.06 1.83
C PHE A 332 -17.62 -34.61 3.24
N GLU A 333 -18.00 -35.88 3.39
CA GLU A 333 -18.22 -36.49 4.70
C GLU A 333 -16.93 -36.65 5.50
N GLU A 334 -15.84 -37.08 4.88
CA GLU A 334 -14.52 -37.14 5.53
C GLU A 334 -14.05 -35.77 5.98
N PHE A 335 -14.27 -34.73 5.16
CA PHE A 335 -13.98 -33.35 5.52
C PHE A 335 -14.79 -32.90 6.74
N LEU A 336 -16.10 -33.20 6.79
CA LEU A 336 -16.94 -32.88 7.96
C LEU A 336 -16.46 -33.60 9.23
N ARG A 337 -16.11 -34.89 9.14
CA ARG A 337 -15.53 -35.65 10.27
C ARG A 337 -14.24 -35.02 10.75
N THR A 338 -13.36 -34.64 9.83
CA THR A 338 -12.07 -34.01 10.15
C THR A 338 -12.23 -32.59 10.71
N CYS A 339 -13.36 -31.93 10.44
CA CYS A 339 -13.77 -30.69 11.08
C CYS A 339 -14.46 -30.88 12.44
N ASN A 340 -14.52 -32.12 12.97
CA ASN A 340 -15.23 -32.47 14.21
C ASN A 340 -16.73 -32.15 14.18
N ILE A 341 -17.37 -32.22 13.02
CA ILE A 341 -18.83 -32.09 12.92
C ILE A 341 -19.48 -33.43 13.27
N SER A 342 -20.41 -33.42 14.22
CA SER A 342 -21.20 -34.60 14.60
C SER A 342 -22.06 -35.09 13.43
N GLN A 343 -22.25 -36.41 13.34
CA GLN A 343 -22.98 -37.03 12.23
C GLN A 343 -24.44 -36.57 12.12
N GLU A 344 -25.07 -36.23 13.24
CA GLU A 344 -26.41 -35.63 13.31
C GLU A 344 -26.55 -34.31 12.53
N HIS A 345 -25.45 -33.62 12.26
CA HIS A 345 -25.43 -32.36 11.51
C HIS A 345 -25.08 -32.52 10.03
N PHE A 346 -24.84 -33.74 9.54
CA PHE A 346 -24.39 -33.96 8.16
C PHE A 346 -25.43 -33.51 7.13
N ASP A 347 -26.71 -33.80 7.36
CA ASP A 347 -27.78 -33.39 6.43
C ASP A 347 -27.96 -31.87 6.42
N ALA A 348 -27.82 -31.23 7.59
CA ALA A 348 -27.82 -29.78 7.67
C ALA A 348 -26.65 -29.18 6.87
N MET A 349 -25.46 -29.77 6.96
CA MET A 349 -24.30 -29.34 6.17
C MET A 349 -24.48 -29.57 4.67
N ARG A 350 -24.97 -30.74 4.25
CA ARG A 350 -25.28 -31.02 2.84
C ARG A 350 -26.27 -30.02 2.26
N SER A 351 -27.25 -29.57 3.05
CA SER A 351 -28.24 -28.59 2.60
C SER A 351 -27.64 -27.20 2.30
N ARG A 352 -26.49 -26.86 2.88
CA ARG A 352 -25.84 -25.55 2.76
C ARG A 352 -24.87 -25.46 1.58
N PHE A 353 -24.32 -26.58 1.14
CA PHE A 353 -23.27 -26.63 0.11
C PHE A 353 -23.79 -27.04 -1.26
N PHE A 354 -23.17 -26.47 -2.31
CA PHE A 354 -22.98 -27.19 -3.55
C PHE A 354 -21.81 -28.15 -3.35
N ILE A 355 -22.07 -29.45 -3.46
CA ILE A 355 -21.05 -30.49 -3.31
C ILE A 355 -20.63 -30.89 -4.71
N CYS A 356 -19.35 -30.72 -4.98
CA CYS A 356 -18.78 -30.88 -6.30
C CYS A 356 -17.50 -31.72 -6.24
N HIS A 357 -17.17 -32.33 -7.37
CA HIS A 357 -15.86 -32.94 -7.60
C HIS A 357 -15.29 -32.51 -8.95
N VAL A 358 -13.97 -32.61 -9.09
CA VAL A 358 -13.29 -32.42 -10.37
C VAL A 358 -13.11 -33.78 -11.03
N GLU A 359 -13.67 -33.91 -12.22
CA GLU A 359 -13.58 -35.12 -13.05
C GLU A 359 -12.82 -34.83 -14.34
N ASN A 360 -12.04 -35.80 -14.82
CA ASN A 360 -11.34 -35.69 -16.10
C ASN A 360 -12.15 -36.38 -17.19
N HIS A 361 -12.55 -35.62 -18.21
CA HIS A 361 -13.17 -36.12 -19.43
C HIS A 361 -12.28 -35.75 -20.62
N ASP A 362 -11.79 -36.75 -21.35
CA ASP A 362 -10.93 -36.59 -22.54
C ASP A 362 -9.71 -35.67 -22.32
N GLY A 363 -9.04 -35.82 -21.18
CA GLY A 363 -7.85 -35.03 -20.84
C GLY A 363 -8.17 -33.61 -20.35
N LYS A 364 -9.45 -33.23 -20.24
CA LYS A 364 -9.88 -31.95 -19.69
C LYS A 364 -10.58 -32.13 -18.34
N ASN A 365 -10.22 -31.30 -17.37
CA ASN A 365 -10.84 -31.32 -16.05
C ASN A 365 -12.11 -30.45 -16.03
N TYR A 366 -13.17 -30.96 -15.42
CA TYR A 366 -14.46 -30.28 -15.26
C TYR A 366 -14.95 -30.36 -13.82
N LEU A 367 -15.57 -29.28 -13.35
CA LEU A 367 -16.31 -29.24 -12.09
C LEU A 367 -17.71 -29.83 -12.30
N ILE A 368 -17.97 -30.95 -11.63
CA ILE A 368 -19.25 -31.66 -11.61
C ILE A 368 -19.94 -31.38 -10.28
N CYS A 369 -21.25 -31.09 -10.31
CA CYS A 369 -22.05 -30.86 -9.11
C CYS A 369 -22.86 -32.12 -8.78
N ASP A 370 -22.52 -32.78 -7.69
CA ASP A 370 -23.17 -34.02 -7.24
C ASP A 370 -24.45 -33.72 -6.45
N SER A 371 -24.43 -32.63 -5.68
CA SER A 371 -25.57 -32.20 -4.87
C SER A 371 -25.66 -30.68 -4.82
N SER A 372 -26.88 -30.17 -5.00
CA SER A 372 -27.17 -28.74 -4.94
C SER A 372 -27.48 -28.26 -3.52
N CYS A 373 -27.23 -26.98 -3.28
CA CYS A 373 -27.66 -26.29 -2.06
C CYS A 373 -29.20 -26.19 -2.01
N LYS A 374 -29.80 -26.60 -0.88
CA LYS A 374 -31.26 -26.66 -0.68
C LYS A 374 -31.76 -25.65 0.37
N ARG A 375 -30.87 -24.88 0.98
CA ARG A 375 -31.18 -23.92 2.06
C ARG A 375 -31.89 -22.66 1.52
N GLY A 376 -32.86 -22.16 2.27
CA GLY A 376 -33.51 -20.87 2.04
C GLY A 376 -34.79 -20.91 1.20
N SER A 377 -35.33 -19.73 0.89
CA SER A 377 -36.52 -19.52 0.06
C SER A 377 -36.29 -19.97 -1.39
N VAL A 378 -37.34 -19.95 -2.22
CA VAL A 378 -37.20 -20.23 -3.66
C VAL A 378 -36.33 -19.17 -4.32
N GLU A 379 -36.50 -17.89 -4.00
CA GLU A 379 -35.71 -16.80 -4.60
C GLU A 379 -34.24 -16.91 -4.19
N GLU A 380 -33.96 -17.17 -2.91
CA GLU A 380 -32.58 -17.33 -2.43
C GLU A 380 -31.89 -18.52 -3.11
N ARG A 381 -32.61 -19.63 -3.33
CA ARG A 381 -32.06 -20.80 -4.05
C ARG A 381 -31.81 -20.52 -5.52
N GLN A 382 -32.70 -19.76 -6.17
CA GLN A 382 -32.51 -19.35 -7.56
C GLN A 382 -31.29 -18.41 -7.70
N TYR A 383 -31.15 -17.45 -6.78
CA TYR A 383 -29.98 -16.58 -6.71
C TYR A 383 -28.67 -17.38 -6.55
N ARG A 384 -28.63 -18.34 -5.61
CA ARG A 384 -27.47 -19.22 -5.42
C ARG A 384 -27.14 -20.02 -6.67
N LYS A 385 -28.16 -20.53 -7.37
CA LYS A 385 -27.97 -21.30 -8.62
C LYS A 385 -27.29 -20.45 -9.69
N GLU A 386 -27.78 -19.23 -9.92
CA GLU A 386 -27.22 -18.31 -10.92
C GLU A 386 -25.76 -17.96 -10.61
N LYS A 387 -25.47 -17.64 -9.34
CA LYS A 387 -24.11 -17.35 -8.89
C LYS A 387 -23.18 -18.56 -8.97
N TYR A 388 -23.66 -19.74 -8.60
CA TYR A 388 -22.92 -20.98 -8.76
C TYR A 388 -22.60 -21.27 -10.24
N MET A 389 -23.54 -21.04 -11.15
CA MET A 389 -23.29 -21.23 -12.59
C MET A 389 -22.20 -20.30 -13.10
N GLN A 390 -22.23 -19.02 -12.72
CA GLN A 390 -21.18 -18.05 -13.05
C GLN A 390 -19.81 -18.50 -12.52
N PHE A 391 -19.76 -18.94 -11.25
CA PHE A 391 -18.55 -19.48 -10.65
C PHE A 391 -18.03 -20.69 -11.43
N ARG A 392 -18.91 -21.67 -11.72
CA ARG A 392 -18.59 -22.90 -12.45
C ARG A 392 -18.01 -22.60 -13.83
N ASP A 393 -18.60 -21.67 -14.57
CA ASP A 393 -18.19 -21.38 -15.94
C ASP A 393 -16.75 -20.81 -15.97
N ILE A 394 -16.45 -19.84 -15.10
CA ILE A 394 -15.09 -19.28 -14.96
C ILE A 394 -14.11 -20.33 -14.41
N TYR A 395 -14.55 -21.14 -13.46
CA TYR A 395 -13.74 -22.20 -12.86
C TYR A 395 -13.34 -23.26 -13.91
N ASN A 396 -14.29 -23.71 -14.72
CA ASN A 396 -14.05 -24.70 -15.78
C ASN A 396 -13.17 -24.14 -16.90
N GLU A 397 -13.41 -22.89 -17.32
CA GLU A 397 -12.54 -22.20 -18.29
C GLU A 397 -11.09 -22.14 -17.77
N THR A 398 -10.92 -21.80 -16.50
CA THR A 398 -9.59 -21.74 -15.87
C THR A 398 -8.93 -23.12 -15.81
N LEU A 399 -9.66 -24.16 -15.41
CA LEU A 399 -9.13 -25.52 -15.34
C LEU A 399 -8.65 -26.06 -16.68
N GLN A 400 -9.33 -25.72 -17.79
CA GLN A 400 -8.91 -26.15 -19.12
C GLN A 400 -7.57 -25.55 -19.55
N SER A 401 -7.25 -24.35 -19.04
CA SER A 401 -5.96 -23.69 -19.31
C SER A 401 -4.83 -24.14 -18.38
N TYR A 402 -5.15 -24.86 -17.31
CA TYR A 402 -4.18 -25.25 -16.28
C TYR A 402 -3.30 -26.40 -16.75
N LYS A 403 -1.98 -26.17 -16.79
CA LYS A 403 -0.97 -27.19 -17.05
C LYS A 403 -0.21 -27.47 -15.75
N PRO A 404 -0.33 -28.66 -15.14
CA PRO A 404 0.50 -29.01 -13.99
C PRO A 404 1.97 -29.02 -14.43
N VAL A 405 2.87 -28.51 -13.59
CA VAL A 405 4.32 -28.64 -13.81
C VAL A 405 4.66 -30.11 -13.58
N THR A 406 4.80 -30.86 -14.66
CA THR A 406 5.20 -32.28 -14.64
C THR A 406 6.64 -32.37 -15.12
N GLY A 407 7.58 -32.16 -14.20
CA GLY A 407 8.98 -32.50 -14.39
C GLY A 407 9.48 -33.08 -13.08
N GLU A 408 9.83 -34.36 -13.07
CA GLU A 408 10.69 -34.89 -12.01
C GLU A 408 12.06 -34.25 -12.22
N VAL A 409 12.43 -33.37 -11.30
CA VAL A 409 13.81 -32.91 -11.20
C VAL A 409 14.54 -34.01 -10.45
N ASP A 410 15.55 -34.59 -11.08
CA ASP A 410 16.48 -35.47 -10.40
C ASP A 410 17.24 -34.65 -9.35
N PHE A 411 17.12 -35.05 -8.09
CA PHE A 411 17.75 -34.39 -6.95
C PHE A 411 18.82 -35.29 -6.32
N ASP A 412 19.20 -36.39 -6.97
CA ASP A 412 20.22 -37.32 -6.48
C ASP A 412 21.59 -36.63 -6.33
N ASP A 413 21.80 -35.50 -7.00
CA ASP A 413 22.98 -34.65 -6.92
C ASP A 413 23.01 -33.69 -5.71
N LEU A 414 21.92 -33.57 -4.93
CA LEU A 414 21.86 -32.68 -3.77
C LEU A 414 22.65 -33.18 -2.56
N ASN A 415 22.84 -34.50 -2.44
CA ASN A 415 23.57 -35.09 -1.33
C ASN A 415 25.00 -35.40 -1.75
N ASP A 416 25.91 -34.49 -1.45
CA ASP A 416 27.34 -34.76 -1.52
C ASP A 416 27.75 -35.71 -0.38
N TYR A 417 27.58 -37.02 -0.56
CA TYR A 417 28.04 -38.01 0.41
C TYR A 417 29.58 -38.11 0.49
N ASP A 418 30.34 -37.31 -0.28
CA ASP A 418 31.82 -37.35 -0.21
C ASP A 418 32.37 -36.90 1.14
N PHE A 419 31.64 -36.07 1.90
CA PHE A 419 32.07 -35.72 3.27
C PHE A 419 31.97 -36.89 4.26
N MET A 420 31.19 -37.94 3.94
CA MET A 420 31.04 -39.15 4.76
C MET A 420 32.09 -40.23 4.44
N LYS A 421 32.90 -40.06 3.39
CA LYS A 421 33.98 -41.00 3.07
C LYS A 421 35.09 -40.90 4.13
N PRO A 422 35.49 -42.00 4.80
CA PRO A 422 36.57 -41.99 5.78
C PRO A 422 37.86 -41.46 5.16
N LYS A 423 38.55 -40.53 5.84
CA LYS A 423 39.77 -39.85 5.37
C LYS A 423 41.00 -40.77 5.15
N ASP A 424 40.88 -42.07 5.39
CA ASP A 424 41.96 -43.05 5.31
C ASP A 424 41.74 -44.13 4.24
N ALA A 425 41.22 -43.76 3.06
CA ALA A 425 41.33 -44.64 1.90
C ALA A 425 42.78 -44.65 1.38
N PRO A 426 43.40 -45.82 1.13
CA PRO A 426 44.78 -45.89 0.67
C PRO A 426 44.92 -45.16 -0.67
N LYS A 427 45.84 -44.19 -0.73
CA LYS A 427 46.15 -43.46 -1.96
C LYS A 427 46.59 -44.48 -3.02
N LYS A 428 45.84 -44.56 -4.12
CA LYS A 428 46.22 -45.32 -5.33
C LYS A 428 47.69 -45.04 -5.66
N THR A 429 48.48 -46.08 -5.81
CA THR A 429 49.88 -45.97 -6.17
C THR A 429 50.02 -45.29 -7.53
N ALA A 430 51.14 -44.61 -7.79
CA ALA A 430 51.39 -43.96 -9.08
C ALA A 430 51.25 -44.93 -10.28
N LYS A 431 51.45 -46.23 -10.04
CA LYS A 431 51.25 -47.30 -11.02
C LYS A 431 49.77 -47.51 -11.37
N GLU A 432 48.88 -47.47 -10.38
CA GLU A 432 47.42 -47.58 -10.56
C GLU A 432 46.84 -46.33 -11.22
N ILE A 433 47.32 -45.14 -10.84
CA ILE A 433 46.92 -43.88 -11.48
C ILE A 433 47.36 -43.85 -12.96
N LYS A 434 48.56 -44.36 -13.26
CA LYS A 434 49.06 -44.44 -14.63
C LYS A 434 48.28 -45.48 -15.46
N ALA A 435 47.91 -46.61 -14.87
CA ALA A 435 47.07 -47.62 -15.52
C ALA A 435 45.66 -47.10 -15.83
N GLU A 436 45.05 -46.35 -14.90
CA GLU A 436 43.71 -45.77 -15.06
C GLU A 436 43.68 -44.63 -16.08
N LYS A 437 44.74 -43.80 -16.12
CA LYS A 437 44.92 -42.81 -17.19
C LYS A 437 45.12 -43.47 -18.55
N LEU A 438 45.93 -44.54 -18.62
CA LEU A 438 46.17 -45.27 -19.86
C LEU A 438 44.90 -45.97 -20.36
N ALA A 439 44.05 -46.49 -19.45
CA ALA A 439 42.74 -47.05 -19.79
C ALA A 439 41.78 -45.98 -20.34
N LYS A 440 41.69 -44.81 -19.70
CA LYS A 440 40.85 -43.70 -20.22
C LYS A 440 41.31 -43.15 -21.56
N LEU A 441 42.63 -43.06 -21.77
CA LEU A 441 43.20 -42.67 -23.06
C LEU A 441 42.95 -43.74 -24.13
N LYS A 442 42.93 -45.02 -23.77
CA LYS A 442 42.56 -46.11 -24.68
C LYS A 442 41.10 -46.02 -25.12
N ASP A 443 40.18 -45.81 -24.17
CA ASP A 443 38.75 -45.69 -24.50
C ASP A 443 38.49 -44.49 -25.41
N GLN A 444 39.13 -43.33 -25.14
CA GLN A 444 39.01 -42.15 -26.00
C GLN A 444 39.63 -42.35 -27.39
N ALA A 445 40.76 -43.05 -27.49
CA ALA A 445 41.38 -43.34 -28.77
C ALA A 445 40.54 -44.32 -29.61
N GLU A 446 39.90 -45.31 -28.98
CA GLU A 446 38.98 -46.25 -29.64
C GLU A 446 37.73 -45.53 -30.17
N GLU A 447 37.15 -44.62 -29.36
CA GLU A 447 35.98 -43.82 -29.75
C GLU A 447 36.31 -42.88 -30.93
N THR A 448 37.46 -42.22 -30.90
CA THR A 448 37.91 -41.32 -31.98
C THR A 448 38.21 -42.06 -33.28
N TYR A 449 38.75 -43.29 -33.20
CA TYR A 449 39.09 -44.10 -34.37
C TYR A 449 37.84 -44.59 -35.13
N PHE A 450 36.82 -45.07 -34.41
CA PHE A 450 35.56 -45.53 -35.03
C PHE A 450 34.69 -44.36 -35.54
N GLU A 451 34.80 -43.17 -34.94
CA GLU A 451 34.16 -41.96 -35.48
C GLU A 451 34.79 -41.52 -36.82
N GLN A 452 36.11 -41.66 -36.98
CA GLN A 452 36.81 -41.22 -38.19
C GLN A 452 36.80 -42.24 -39.33
N PHE A 453 36.64 -43.53 -39.04
CA PHE A 453 36.61 -44.61 -40.05
C PHE A 453 35.39 -45.54 -39.87
N PRO A 454 34.16 -45.04 -40.11
CA PRO A 454 32.91 -45.72 -39.76
C PRO A 454 32.60 -46.98 -40.60
N THR A 455 33.36 -47.28 -41.65
CA THR A 455 33.13 -48.44 -42.54
C THR A 455 33.90 -49.71 -42.14
N ILE A 456 34.65 -49.70 -41.05
CA ILE A 456 35.38 -50.89 -40.55
C ILE A 456 34.56 -51.53 -39.42
N GLU A 457 33.93 -52.68 -39.69
CA GLU A 457 33.19 -53.46 -38.67
C GLU A 457 34.12 -54.40 -37.89
N LYS A 458 33.84 -54.53 -36.59
CA LYS A 458 34.64 -55.27 -35.60
C LYS A 458 34.39 -56.79 -35.74
N ILE A 459 35.38 -57.56 -36.19
CA ILE A 459 35.32 -59.04 -36.22
C ILE A 459 36.43 -59.63 -35.35
N SER A 460 36.08 -60.59 -34.49
CA SER A 460 37.00 -61.25 -33.55
C SER A 460 37.45 -62.63 -34.07
N GLY A 461 38.77 -62.88 -34.23
CA GLY A 461 39.29 -64.26 -34.30
C GLY A 461 40.71 -64.51 -34.86
N SER A 462 41.64 -64.87 -33.96
CA SER A 462 42.88 -65.68 -34.15
C SER A 462 44.23 -65.00 -34.50
N ASN A 463 45.31 -65.78 -34.45
CA ASN A 463 46.38 -65.72 -33.44
C ASN A 463 47.82 -65.67 -34.03
N ASP A 464 48.17 -64.67 -34.85
CA ASP A 464 49.60 -64.31 -34.95
C ASP A 464 49.80 -62.81 -35.27
N GLU A 465 50.24 -62.08 -34.24
CA GLU A 465 50.02 -60.64 -34.05
C GLU A 465 51.07 -59.73 -34.70
N ARG A 466 52.23 -60.28 -35.09
CA ARG A 466 53.38 -59.46 -35.53
C ARG A 466 53.45 -59.22 -37.04
N GLU A 467 52.97 -60.14 -37.86
CA GLU A 467 53.19 -60.10 -39.32
C GLU A 467 52.27 -59.08 -40.03
N ILE A 468 51.15 -58.72 -39.39
CA ILE A 468 50.08 -57.94 -40.01
C ILE A 468 50.39 -56.43 -40.01
N LEU A 469 50.89 -55.88 -38.90
CA LEU A 469 51.20 -54.45 -38.79
C LEU A 469 52.40 -54.04 -39.64
N GLU A 470 53.42 -54.91 -39.74
CA GLU A 470 54.54 -54.69 -40.67
C GLU A 470 54.09 -54.75 -42.13
N THR A 471 53.04 -55.53 -42.44
CA THR A 471 52.45 -55.58 -43.79
C THR A 471 51.59 -54.34 -44.08
N PHE A 472 50.85 -53.81 -43.10
CA PHE A 472 49.98 -52.64 -43.28
C PHE A 472 50.75 -51.37 -43.68
N PHE A 473 51.80 -50.99 -42.93
CA PHE A 473 52.61 -49.82 -43.28
C PHE A 473 53.47 -50.02 -44.52
N ARG A 474 53.69 -51.28 -44.93
CA ARG A 474 54.33 -51.60 -46.22
C ARG A 474 53.38 -51.43 -47.41
N VAL A 475 52.09 -51.74 -47.23
CA VAL A 475 51.06 -51.63 -48.28
C VAL A 475 50.51 -50.20 -48.40
N TYR A 476 50.47 -49.47 -47.28
CA TYR A 476 49.96 -48.09 -47.21
C TYR A 476 50.99 -47.14 -46.56
N PRO A 477 52.13 -46.88 -47.24
CA PRO A 477 53.23 -46.09 -46.69
C PRO A 477 52.87 -44.63 -46.42
N GLU A 478 51.81 -44.11 -47.04
CA GLU A 478 51.30 -42.76 -46.80
C GLU A 478 50.79 -42.53 -45.37
N TYR A 479 50.48 -43.61 -44.63
CA TYR A 479 50.02 -43.52 -43.24
C TYR A 479 51.14 -43.68 -42.21
N ASP A 480 52.36 -44.03 -42.62
CA ASP A 480 53.49 -44.26 -41.70
C ASP A 480 53.95 -42.97 -40.97
N GLY A 481 53.74 -41.81 -41.59
CA GLY A 481 54.05 -40.50 -41.01
C GLY A 481 52.98 -39.92 -40.09
N LEU A 482 51.79 -40.53 -40.02
CA LEU A 482 50.65 -40.02 -39.26
C LEU A 482 50.62 -40.47 -37.80
N PHE A 483 51.44 -41.46 -37.45
CA PHE A 483 51.50 -42.02 -36.11
C PHE A 483 52.90 -41.89 -35.53
N THR A 484 52.99 -41.54 -34.25
CA THR A 484 54.25 -41.51 -33.51
C THR A 484 54.74 -42.92 -33.20
N GLU A 485 56.04 -43.10 -32.94
CA GLU A 485 56.61 -44.43 -32.64
C GLU A 485 56.00 -45.07 -31.38
N GLU A 486 55.57 -44.26 -30.40
CA GLU A 486 54.86 -44.75 -29.21
C GLU A 486 53.43 -45.22 -29.53
N GLU A 487 52.74 -44.55 -30.45
CA GLU A 487 51.42 -44.97 -30.95
C GLU A 487 51.52 -46.22 -31.82
N LYS A 488 52.56 -46.33 -32.67
CA LYS A 488 52.85 -47.55 -33.43
C LYS A 488 53.15 -48.73 -32.51
N GLU A 489 53.92 -48.52 -31.45
CA GLU A 489 54.19 -49.57 -30.45
C GLU A 489 52.94 -49.94 -29.65
N ALA A 490 52.06 -48.99 -29.34
CA ALA A 490 50.77 -49.27 -28.72
C ALA A 490 49.85 -50.07 -29.65
N MET A 491 49.83 -49.75 -30.95
CA MET A 491 49.06 -50.48 -31.98
C MET A 491 49.57 -51.93 -32.16
N LYS A 492 50.87 -52.20 -32.03
CA LYS A 492 51.41 -53.58 -32.02
C LYS A 492 50.86 -54.45 -30.90
N THR A 493 50.39 -53.86 -29.82
CA THR A 493 49.75 -54.56 -28.69
C THR A 493 48.23 -54.69 -28.81
N TYR A 494 47.62 -54.18 -29.89
CA TYR A 494 46.18 -54.28 -30.14
C TYR A 494 45.92 -54.89 -31.52
N HIS A 495 45.31 -56.08 -31.53
CA HIS A 495 44.66 -56.63 -32.73
C HIS A 495 43.67 -55.63 -33.32
N CYS A 496 43.91 -55.16 -34.55
CA CYS A 496 42.88 -54.68 -35.48
C CYS A 496 43.50 -54.37 -36.86
N PHE A 497 44.10 -55.36 -37.52
CA PHE A 497 44.20 -55.36 -38.97
C PHE A 497 44.10 -56.81 -39.47
N THR A 498 43.01 -57.12 -40.15
CA THR A 498 42.82 -57.95 -41.36
C THR A 498 41.35 -57.85 -41.69
#